data_AF-A0A7C2WL63-F1
#
_entry.id   AF-A0A7C2WL63-F1
#
_cell.length_a   1.000
_cell.length_b   1.000
_cell.length_c   1.000
_cell.angle_alpha   90.00
_cell.angle_beta   90.00
_cell.angle_gamma   90.00
#
_symmetry.space_group_name_H-M   'P 1'
#
loop_
_entity.id
_entity.type
_entity.pdbx_description
1 polymer ?
#
loop_
_entity_poly.entity_id
_entity_poly.type
_entity_poly.pdbx_seq_one_letter_code
_entity_poly.pdbx_strand_id
1 'polypeptide(L)'
;MTTVQTERTTQKQGYWRLVWRQFRRSRLALVALGILIFLAGVALFAPFLAGERPIYMVKDGKHYPLPNILKYRDLASFDFSAWERGAGDYALMPPVPYAPERSNLRHRLQGPSREHWLGTDDRGRDVLSRMVWGTRISMSIGFIAVGISVVIGVIIGALAGYYGRFVDMLAQRLIEIMMCIPVFFLIIALIAFLPPSIYNIMVVIGITGWTGVARLVRGEFLKLREADFATAARATGLRDRRVIFRHLLPNALAPVLVSATFGVAGAI
;
A
#
# COMPACT_ATOMS: atom_id res chain seq x y z
N MET A 1 26.41 0.80 -60.55
CA MET A 1 25.94 -0.47 -59.97
C MET A 1 25.77 -0.29 -58.47
N THR A 2 24.51 -0.21 -58.04
CA THR A 2 23.95 -0.59 -56.72
C THR A 2 24.63 -0.14 -55.42
N THR A 3 24.14 0.98 -54.89
CA THR A 3 24.01 1.25 -53.46
C THR A 3 22.98 0.30 -52.84
N VAL A 4 23.40 -0.63 -52.00
CA VAL A 4 22.50 -1.38 -51.11
C VAL A 4 22.51 -0.66 -49.76
N GLN A 5 21.46 0.13 -49.51
CA GLN A 5 21.14 0.64 -48.18
C GLN A 5 20.71 -0.54 -47.31
N THR A 6 21.50 -0.86 -46.29
CA THR A 6 21.10 -1.79 -45.24
C THR A 6 20.09 -1.09 -44.33
N GLU A 7 18.81 -1.23 -44.64
CA GLU A 7 17.74 -0.90 -43.70
C GLU A 7 17.88 -1.78 -42.45
N ARG A 8 18.50 -1.24 -41.39
CA ARG A 8 18.40 -1.81 -40.06
C ARG A 8 16.97 -1.59 -39.57
N THR A 9 16.12 -2.59 -39.75
CA THR A 9 14.84 -2.71 -39.06
C THR A 9 15.11 -2.70 -37.55
N THR A 10 15.10 -1.51 -36.95
CA THR A 10 15.21 -1.33 -35.51
C THR A 10 13.89 -1.80 -34.93
N GLN A 11 13.81 -3.09 -34.63
CA GLN A 11 12.65 -3.71 -34.00
C GLN A 11 12.34 -2.88 -32.74
N LYS A 12 11.22 -2.14 -32.74
CA LYS A 12 10.77 -1.32 -31.61
C LYS A 12 10.54 -2.25 -30.41
N GLN A 13 11.57 -2.47 -29.61
CA GLN A 13 11.46 -3.23 -28.37
C GLN A 13 10.44 -2.49 -27.49
N GLY A 14 9.37 -3.17 -27.08
CA GLY A 14 8.37 -2.57 -26.21
C GLY A 14 9.03 -2.04 -24.94
N TYR A 15 8.67 -0.82 -24.53
CA TYR A 15 9.20 -0.14 -23.35
C TYR A 15 9.28 -1.05 -22.11
N TRP A 16 8.22 -1.84 -21.87
CA TRP A 16 8.16 -2.80 -20.75
C TRP A 16 9.23 -3.90 -20.81
N ARG A 17 9.60 -4.38 -22.00
CA ARG A 17 10.69 -5.36 -22.13
C ARG A 17 12.04 -4.74 -21.82
N LEU A 18 12.25 -3.47 -22.19
CA LEU A 18 13.47 -2.73 -21.86
C LEU A 18 13.60 -2.54 -20.35
N VAL A 19 12.53 -2.07 -19.69
CA VAL A 19 12.47 -1.89 -18.24
C VAL A 19 12.76 -3.22 -17.52
N TRP A 20 12.09 -4.31 -17.91
CA TRP A 20 12.29 -5.61 -17.28
C TRP A 20 13.71 -6.15 -17.46
N ARG A 21 14.31 -5.95 -18.64
CA ARG A 21 15.69 -6.34 -18.90
C ARG A 21 16.69 -5.54 -18.05
N GLN A 22 16.46 -4.25 -17.87
CA GLN A 22 17.28 -3.41 -16.99
C GLN A 22 17.11 -3.82 -15.52
N PHE A 23 15.88 -4.05 -15.08
CA PHE A 23 15.56 -4.46 -13.71
C PHE A 23 16.26 -5.77 -13.33
N ARG A 24 16.16 -6.80 -14.17
CA ARG A 24 16.80 -8.11 -13.95
C ARG A 24 18.32 -8.07 -13.90
N ARG A 25 18.97 -7.01 -14.40
CA ARG A 25 20.42 -6.85 -14.28
C ARG A 25 20.85 -6.40 -12.88
N SER A 26 19.96 -5.80 -12.10
CA SER A 26 20.25 -5.36 -10.73
C SER A 26 19.89 -6.44 -9.72
N ARG A 27 20.92 -7.03 -9.07
CA ARG A 27 20.73 -8.04 -8.01
C ARG A 27 19.93 -7.47 -6.83
N LEU A 28 20.24 -6.24 -6.42
CA LEU A 28 19.53 -5.56 -5.33
C LEU A 28 18.05 -5.36 -5.65
N ALA A 29 17.72 -4.99 -6.90
CA ALA A 29 16.34 -4.80 -7.30
C ALA A 29 15.55 -6.12 -7.28
N LEU A 30 16.17 -7.23 -7.70
CA LEU A 30 15.55 -8.56 -7.63
C LEU A 30 15.34 -9.04 -6.19
N VAL A 31 16.30 -8.78 -5.29
CA VAL A 31 16.16 -9.11 -3.86
C VAL A 31 15.03 -8.31 -3.22
N ALA A 32 15.00 -6.99 -3.46
CA ALA A 32 13.92 -6.13 -2.95
C ALA A 32 12.54 -6.56 -3.47
N LEU A 33 12.44 -6.91 -4.76
CA LEU A 33 11.21 -7.47 -5.32
C LEU A 33 10.83 -8.79 -4.67
N GLY A 34 11.79 -9.67 -4.42
CA GLY A 34 11.56 -10.94 -3.71
C GLY A 34 11.00 -10.74 -2.30
N ILE A 35 11.58 -9.80 -1.53
CA ILE A 35 11.10 -9.44 -0.19
C ILE A 35 9.68 -8.88 -0.27
N LEU A 36 9.41 -7.96 -1.21
CA LEU A 36 8.08 -7.37 -1.37
C LEU A 36 7.03 -8.43 -1.73
N ILE A 37 7.35 -9.33 -2.66
CA ILE A 37 6.46 -10.44 -3.04
C ILE A 37 6.23 -11.37 -1.86
N PHE A 38 7.27 -11.66 -1.07
CA PHE A 38 7.14 -12.47 0.14
C PHE A 38 6.21 -11.82 1.16
N LEU A 39 6.42 -10.54 1.51
CA LEU A 39 5.57 -9.80 2.44
C LEU A 39 4.12 -9.69 1.92
N ALA A 40 3.93 -9.43 0.63
CA ALA A 40 2.62 -9.42 0.00
C ALA A 40 1.94 -10.80 0.06
N GLY A 41 2.71 -11.87 -0.13
CA GLY A 41 2.26 -13.25 0.02
C GLY A 41 1.82 -13.54 1.46
N VAL A 42 2.63 -13.20 2.46
CA VAL A 42 2.28 -13.34 3.88
C VAL A 42 1.01 -12.56 4.22
N ALA A 43 0.89 -11.31 3.74
CA ALA A 43 -0.28 -10.47 3.95
C ALA A 43 -1.56 -11.06 3.31
N LEU A 44 -1.46 -11.56 2.07
CA LEU A 44 -2.58 -12.12 1.32
C LEU A 44 -3.04 -13.45 1.92
N PHE A 45 -2.10 -14.31 2.29
CA PHE A 45 -2.37 -15.63 2.87
C PHE A 45 -2.45 -15.63 4.40
N ALA A 46 -2.47 -14.47 5.05
CA ALA A 46 -2.57 -14.36 6.51
C ALA A 46 -3.71 -15.22 7.10
N PRO A 47 -4.95 -15.23 6.54
CA PRO A 47 -6.04 -16.08 7.06
C PRO A 47 -5.80 -17.59 6.97
N PHE A 48 -4.83 -18.02 6.17
CA PHE A 48 -4.43 -19.42 6.01
C PHE A 48 -3.17 -19.77 6.80
N LEU A 49 -2.35 -18.77 7.12
CA LEU A 49 -1.10 -18.95 7.87
C LEU A 49 -1.35 -18.87 9.38
N ALA A 50 -2.22 -17.97 9.82
CA ALA A 50 -2.48 -17.73 11.23
C ALA A 50 -3.97 -17.41 11.52
N GLY A 51 -4.54 -18.03 12.54
CA GLY A 51 -5.89 -17.72 13.03
C GLY A 51 -6.57 -18.86 13.78
N GLU A 52 -7.62 -18.54 14.53
CA GLU A 52 -8.42 -19.55 15.28
C GLU A 52 -9.40 -20.32 14.41
N ARG A 53 -9.72 -19.80 13.22
CA ARG A 53 -10.69 -20.44 12.34
C ARG A 53 -10.00 -21.50 11.49
N PRO A 54 -10.56 -22.72 11.41
CA PRO A 54 -10.01 -23.75 10.55
C PRO A 54 -10.12 -23.35 9.07
N ILE A 55 -9.22 -23.89 8.25
CA ILE A 55 -9.28 -23.82 6.79
C ILE A 55 -10.39 -24.75 6.26
N TYR A 56 -10.60 -25.88 6.92
CA TYR A 56 -11.66 -26.83 6.58
C TYR A 56 -12.21 -27.47 7.85
N MET A 57 -13.52 -27.64 7.92
CA MET A 57 -14.20 -28.17 9.11
C MET A 57 -15.34 -29.10 8.71
N VAL A 58 -15.44 -30.23 9.39
CA VAL A 58 -16.60 -31.13 9.39
C VAL A 58 -17.16 -31.12 10.79
N LYS A 59 -18.44 -30.77 10.92
CA LYS A 59 -19.14 -30.77 12.20
C LYS A 59 -20.54 -31.36 12.03
N ASP A 60 -20.88 -32.34 12.84
CA ASP A 60 -22.19 -33.03 12.80
C ASP A 60 -22.52 -33.59 11.39
N GLY A 61 -21.49 -34.12 10.70
CA GLY A 61 -21.60 -34.60 9.31
C GLY A 61 -21.76 -33.52 8.24
N LYS A 62 -21.80 -32.23 8.61
CA LYS A 62 -21.84 -31.11 7.66
C LYS A 62 -20.43 -30.60 7.36
N HIS A 63 -20.18 -30.35 6.08
CA HIS A 63 -18.90 -29.84 5.60
C HIS A 63 -18.94 -28.31 5.48
N TYR A 64 -17.94 -27.67 6.08
CA TYR A 64 -17.72 -26.23 6.03
C TYR A 64 -16.35 -25.97 5.39
N PRO A 65 -16.30 -25.76 4.06
CA PRO A 65 -15.08 -25.35 3.40
C PRO A 65 -14.76 -23.88 3.69
N LEU A 66 -13.51 -23.56 4.01
CA LEU A 66 -13.03 -22.18 4.21
C LEU A 66 -13.85 -21.34 5.22
N PRO A 67 -14.18 -21.84 6.43
CA PRO A 67 -14.89 -21.04 7.44
C PRO A 67 -14.03 -19.90 8.00
N ASN A 68 -12.72 -19.91 7.73
CA ASN A 68 -11.82 -18.78 7.96
C ASN A 68 -12.12 -17.54 7.08
N ILE A 69 -12.78 -17.72 5.93
CA ILE A 69 -13.15 -16.63 5.00
C ILE A 69 -14.67 -16.51 4.87
N LEU A 70 -15.35 -17.63 4.64
CA LEU A 70 -16.78 -17.69 4.40
C LEU A 70 -17.54 -17.66 5.73
N LYS A 71 -18.51 -16.74 5.82
CA LYS A 71 -19.38 -16.64 7.00
C LYS A 71 -20.57 -17.58 6.82
N TYR A 72 -20.62 -18.61 7.65
CA TYR A 72 -21.76 -19.50 7.76
C TYR A 72 -22.70 -19.01 8.86
N ARG A 73 -24.00 -18.91 8.57
CA ARG A 73 -25.01 -18.46 9.54
C ARG A 73 -24.99 -19.32 10.81
N ASP A 74 -24.83 -20.62 10.63
CA ASP A 74 -24.85 -21.61 11.71
C ASP A 74 -23.56 -21.59 12.56
N LEU A 75 -22.48 -20.97 12.06
CA LEU A 75 -21.21 -20.80 12.77
C LEU A 75 -20.99 -19.35 13.25
N ALA A 76 -21.99 -18.47 13.12
CA ALA A 76 -21.81 -17.04 13.39
C ALA A 76 -21.48 -16.74 14.86
N SER A 77 -22.07 -17.50 15.79
CA SER A 77 -21.83 -17.42 17.24
C SER A 77 -20.95 -18.55 17.76
N PHE A 78 -20.36 -19.34 16.87
CA PHE A 78 -19.58 -20.52 17.25
C PHE A 78 -18.19 -20.12 17.74
N ASP A 79 -17.83 -20.57 18.94
CA ASP A 79 -16.48 -20.41 19.46
C ASP A 79 -15.59 -21.56 18.96
N PHE A 80 -14.78 -21.27 17.95
CA PHE A 80 -13.85 -22.23 17.35
C PHE A 80 -12.74 -22.68 18.29
N SER A 81 -12.42 -21.88 19.31
CA SER A 81 -11.30 -22.13 20.20
C SER A 81 -11.63 -23.06 21.36
N ALA A 82 -12.89 -23.03 21.80
CA ALA A 82 -13.43 -23.89 22.85
C ALA A 82 -14.09 -25.16 22.27
N TRP A 83 -13.96 -25.37 20.96
CA TRP A 83 -14.60 -26.50 20.30
C TRP A 83 -13.90 -27.82 20.61
N GLU A 84 -14.57 -28.65 21.40
CA GLU A 84 -14.23 -30.06 21.57
C GLU A 84 -14.81 -30.88 20.42
N ARG A 85 -13.95 -31.63 19.73
CA ARG A 85 -14.33 -32.38 18.52
C ARG A 85 -15.09 -33.65 18.89
N GLY A 86 -16.30 -33.80 18.38
CA GLY A 86 -17.12 -35.01 18.55
C GLY A 86 -16.67 -36.17 17.65
N ALA A 87 -17.32 -37.33 17.79
CA ALA A 87 -17.07 -38.48 16.93
C ALA A 87 -17.49 -38.16 15.48
N GLY A 88 -16.52 -38.14 14.55
CA GLY A 88 -16.74 -37.79 13.14
C GLY A 88 -16.47 -36.32 12.79
N ASP A 89 -16.19 -35.48 13.78
CA ASP A 89 -15.78 -34.09 13.55
C ASP A 89 -14.31 -34.02 13.14
N TYR A 90 -14.00 -33.16 12.18
CA TYR A 90 -12.63 -32.96 11.69
C TYR A 90 -12.38 -31.48 11.44
N ALA A 91 -11.15 -31.03 11.71
CA ALA A 91 -10.77 -29.65 11.42
C ALA A 91 -9.30 -29.55 11.00
N LEU A 92 -9.08 -28.94 9.83
CA LEU A 92 -7.77 -28.57 9.32
C LEU A 92 -7.48 -27.14 9.76
N MET A 93 -6.55 -26.99 10.71
CA MET A 93 -6.15 -25.69 11.25
C MET A 93 -5.03 -25.04 10.41
N PRO A 94 -4.91 -23.71 10.43
CA PRO A 94 -3.72 -23.04 9.90
C PRO A 94 -2.47 -23.45 10.71
N PRO A 95 -1.25 -23.27 10.15
CA PRO A 95 0.00 -23.59 10.82
C PRO A 95 0.15 -22.92 12.20
N VAL A 96 -0.38 -21.70 12.36
CA VAL A 96 -0.40 -20.96 13.62
C VAL A 96 -1.85 -20.79 14.08
N PRO A 97 -2.40 -21.71 14.88
CA PRO A 97 -3.83 -21.75 15.22
C PRO A 97 -4.26 -20.75 16.32
N TYR A 98 -3.70 -19.54 16.32
CA TYR A 98 -3.97 -18.51 17.33
C TYR A 98 -4.50 -17.24 16.66
N ALA A 99 -5.52 -16.61 17.25
CA ALA A 99 -6.03 -15.33 16.74
C ALA A 99 -5.13 -14.18 17.22
N PRO A 100 -4.86 -13.20 16.34
CA PRO A 100 -3.90 -12.12 16.64
C PRO A 100 -4.38 -11.17 17.76
N GLU A 101 -5.67 -11.08 18.03
CA GLU A 101 -6.25 -10.24 19.08
C GLU A 101 -6.55 -10.99 20.39
N ARG A 102 -6.63 -12.34 20.36
CA ARG A 102 -7.06 -13.13 21.52
C ARG A 102 -6.00 -13.10 22.60
N SER A 103 -6.36 -12.53 23.74
CA SER A 103 -5.44 -12.31 24.87
C SER A 103 -5.61 -13.42 25.91
N ASN A 104 -4.51 -14.01 26.37
CA ASN A 104 -4.50 -14.97 27.46
C ASN A 104 -3.56 -14.53 28.58
N LEU A 105 -4.11 -13.87 29.61
CA LEU A 105 -3.32 -13.27 30.69
C LEU A 105 -2.56 -14.28 31.55
N ARG A 106 -2.88 -15.59 31.46
CA ARG A 106 -2.13 -16.65 32.15
C ARG A 106 -0.81 -16.97 31.46
N HIS A 107 -0.70 -16.67 30.16
CA HIS A 107 0.46 -16.97 29.33
C HIS A 107 1.13 -15.68 28.83
N ARG A 108 1.41 -14.73 29.72
CA ARG A 108 2.05 -13.44 29.38
C ARG A 108 3.56 -13.58 29.32
N LEU A 109 4.20 -12.88 28.38
CA LEU A 109 5.65 -12.76 28.27
C LEU A 109 6.37 -14.12 28.26
N GLN A 110 5.77 -15.13 27.62
CA GLN A 110 6.40 -16.42 27.45
C GLN A 110 7.42 -16.36 26.31
N GLY A 111 8.56 -17.01 26.50
CA GLY A 111 9.56 -17.19 25.45
C GLY A 111 9.07 -18.12 24.33
N PRO A 112 9.87 -18.26 23.25
CA PRO A 112 9.59 -19.18 22.16
C PRO A 112 9.35 -20.61 22.65
N SER A 113 8.26 -21.23 22.19
CA SER A 113 7.87 -22.60 22.54
C SER A 113 7.26 -23.31 21.33
N ARG A 114 7.00 -24.62 21.46
CA ARG A 114 6.31 -25.39 20.40
C ARG A 114 4.87 -24.93 20.18
N GLU A 115 4.25 -24.40 21.23
CA GLU A 115 2.91 -23.84 21.20
C GLU A 115 2.95 -22.43 20.58
N HIS A 116 3.84 -21.57 21.06
CA HIS A 116 4.03 -20.21 20.58
C HIS A 116 5.42 -20.04 19.99
N TRP A 117 5.57 -20.18 18.67
CA TRP A 117 6.89 -20.26 18.01
C TRP A 117 7.78 -19.04 18.26
N LEU A 118 7.18 -17.85 18.44
CA LEU A 118 7.89 -16.61 18.77
C LEU A 118 7.53 -16.10 20.18
N GLY A 119 6.87 -16.92 21.00
CA GLY A 119 6.41 -16.55 22.34
C GLY A 119 5.15 -15.68 22.33
N THR A 120 4.87 -15.08 23.48
CA THR A 120 3.68 -14.26 23.71
C THR A 120 4.02 -12.86 24.19
N ASP A 121 3.16 -11.90 23.87
CA ASP A 121 3.35 -10.50 24.27
C ASP A 121 2.91 -10.21 25.72
N ASP A 122 2.95 -8.93 26.10
CA ASP A 122 2.54 -8.43 27.41
C ASP A 122 1.06 -8.66 27.73
N ARG A 123 0.24 -9.08 26.76
CA ARG A 123 -1.18 -9.44 26.93
C ARG A 123 -1.44 -10.93 26.70
N GLY A 124 -0.37 -11.71 26.51
CA GLY A 124 -0.44 -13.14 26.26
C GLY A 124 -1.05 -13.48 24.89
N ARG A 125 -0.86 -12.61 23.89
CA ARG A 125 -1.22 -12.86 22.49
C ARG A 125 -0.02 -13.47 21.77
N ASP A 126 -0.29 -14.40 20.85
CA ASP A 126 0.77 -15.05 20.07
C ASP A 126 1.50 -14.05 19.15
N VAL A 127 2.82 -13.93 19.30
CA VAL A 127 3.63 -12.94 18.57
C VAL A 127 3.69 -13.25 17.07
N LEU A 128 3.80 -14.52 16.68
CA LEU A 128 3.91 -14.91 15.28
C LEU A 128 2.62 -14.62 14.51
N SER A 129 1.47 -14.97 15.07
CA SER A 129 0.15 -14.65 14.52
C SER A 129 -0.02 -13.14 14.37
N ARG A 130 0.39 -12.35 15.37
CA ARG A 130 0.38 -10.88 15.32
C ARG A 130 1.28 -10.33 14.22
N MET A 131 2.45 -10.91 13.96
CA MET A 131 3.35 -10.48 12.88
C MET A 131 2.77 -10.80 11.50
N VAL A 132 2.19 -11.98 11.32
CA VAL A 132 1.55 -12.39 10.05
C VAL A 132 0.39 -11.45 9.70
N TRP A 133 -0.53 -11.22 10.64
CA TRP A 133 -1.64 -10.28 10.43
C TRP A 133 -1.19 -8.82 10.41
N GLY A 134 -0.17 -8.48 11.19
CA GLY A 134 0.46 -7.16 11.19
C GLY A 134 1.04 -6.79 9.83
N THR A 135 1.61 -7.76 9.10
CA THR A 135 2.13 -7.55 7.73
C THR A 135 1.01 -7.08 6.79
N ARG A 136 -0.19 -7.65 6.91
CA ARG A 136 -1.37 -7.22 6.13
C ARG A 136 -1.79 -5.78 6.46
N ILE A 137 -1.78 -5.44 7.75
CA ILE A 137 -2.13 -4.09 8.21
C ILE A 137 -1.07 -3.08 7.73
N SER A 138 0.22 -3.35 7.93
CA SER A 138 1.33 -2.48 7.50
C SER A 138 1.28 -2.21 6.00
N MET A 139 1.20 -3.27 5.19
CA MET A 139 1.08 -3.16 3.74
C MET A 139 -0.12 -2.30 3.32
N SER A 140 -1.28 -2.51 3.95
CA SER A 140 -2.49 -1.72 3.66
C SER A 140 -2.28 -0.25 3.98
N ILE A 141 -1.62 0.09 5.10
CA ILE A 141 -1.31 1.47 5.48
C ILE A 141 -0.42 2.11 4.42
N GLY A 142 0.66 1.42 4.01
CA GLY A 142 1.58 1.92 3.00
C GLY A 142 0.88 2.27 1.68
N PHE A 143 0.06 1.38 1.13
CA PHE A 143 -0.62 1.64 -0.14
C PHE A 143 -1.73 2.71 -0.02
N ILE A 144 -2.57 2.65 1.01
CA ILE A 144 -3.73 3.54 1.13
C ILE A 144 -3.28 4.97 1.48
N ALA A 145 -2.42 5.12 2.49
CA ALA A 145 -1.98 6.44 2.93
C ALA A 145 -1.18 7.16 1.83
N VAL A 146 -0.26 6.43 1.16
CA VAL A 146 0.51 7.00 0.05
C VAL A 146 -0.38 7.30 -1.15
N GLY A 147 -1.37 6.44 -1.44
CA GLY A 147 -2.37 6.71 -2.48
C GLY A 147 -3.11 8.03 -2.25
N ILE A 148 -3.59 8.27 -1.03
CA ILE A 148 -4.24 9.52 -0.64
C ILE A 148 -3.28 10.70 -0.80
N SER A 149 -2.06 10.58 -0.27
CA SER A 149 -1.02 11.62 -0.36
C SER A 149 -0.68 11.98 -1.80
N VAL A 150 -0.53 10.97 -2.68
CA VAL A 150 -0.25 11.16 -4.10
C VAL A 150 -1.41 11.84 -4.81
N VAL A 151 -2.65 11.42 -4.56
CA VAL A 151 -3.83 12.05 -5.16
C VAL A 151 -3.92 13.53 -4.78
N ILE A 152 -3.83 13.85 -3.49
CA ILE A 152 -3.86 15.24 -3.01
C ILE A 152 -2.70 16.04 -3.58
N GLY A 153 -1.49 15.48 -3.53
CA GLY A 153 -0.28 16.13 -4.00
C GLY A 153 -0.31 16.42 -5.50
N VAL A 154 -0.75 15.46 -6.30
CA VAL A 154 -0.92 15.63 -7.75
C VAL A 154 -1.94 16.72 -8.07
N ILE A 155 -3.09 16.73 -7.38
CA ILE A 155 -4.11 17.75 -7.63
C ILE A 155 -3.57 19.15 -7.27
N ILE A 156 -3.06 19.34 -6.05
CA ILE A 156 -2.58 20.65 -5.59
C ILE A 156 -1.37 21.11 -6.42
N GLY A 157 -0.40 20.23 -6.65
CA GLY A 157 0.80 20.54 -7.42
C GLY A 157 0.50 20.87 -8.89
N ALA A 158 -0.41 20.13 -9.53
CA ALA A 158 -0.81 20.39 -10.91
C ALA A 158 -1.51 21.75 -11.04
N LEU A 159 -2.42 22.07 -10.11
CA LEU A 159 -3.11 23.37 -10.11
C LEU A 159 -2.13 24.53 -9.88
N ALA A 160 -1.23 24.38 -8.90
CA ALA A 160 -0.21 25.38 -8.58
C ALA A 160 0.74 25.62 -9.77
N GLY A 161 1.26 24.54 -10.37
CA GLY A 161 2.21 24.64 -11.49
C GLY A 161 1.55 25.12 -12.79
N TYR A 162 0.30 24.72 -13.07
CA TYR A 162 -0.39 25.12 -14.29
C TYR A 162 -0.82 26.60 -14.25
N TYR A 163 -1.59 27.00 -13.24
CA TYR A 163 -2.16 28.35 -13.18
C TYR A 163 -1.16 29.41 -12.70
N GLY A 164 -0.19 29.02 -11.87
CA GLY A 164 0.80 29.95 -11.31
C GLY A 164 0.17 31.06 -10.45
N ARG A 165 0.94 32.13 -10.24
CA ARG A 165 0.51 33.38 -9.58
C ARG A 165 -0.16 33.13 -8.23
N PHE A 166 -1.43 33.52 -8.07
CA PHE A 166 -2.17 33.41 -6.81
C PHE A 166 -2.42 31.96 -6.38
N VAL A 167 -2.75 31.07 -7.32
CA VAL A 167 -3.00 29.64 -7.01
C VAL A 167 -1.71 29.00 -6.47
N ASP A 168 -0.59 29.33 -7.10
CA ASP A 168 0.72 28.87 -6.64
C ASP A 168 1.08 29.43 -5.26
N MET A 169 0.89 30.74 -5.06
CA MET A 169 1.14 31.38 -3.77
C MET A 169 0.34 30.71 -2.64
N LEU A 170 -0.98 30.50 -2.84
CA LEU A 170 -1.82 29.84 -1.85
C LEU A 170 -1.36 28.40 -1.57
N ALA A 171 -1.06 27.62 -2.62
CA ALA A 171 -0.58 26.26 -2.47
C ALA A 171 0.76 26.19 -1.71
N GLN A 172 1.71 27.08 -2.02
CA GLN A 172 2.97 27.16 -1.29
C GLN A 172 2.76 27.55 0.18
N ARG A 173 1.87 28.48 0.49
CA ARG A 173 1.55 28.84 1.89
C ARG A 173 0.98 27.67 2.67
N LEU A 174 0.07 26.90 2.09
CA LEU A 174 -0.46 25.70 2.73
C LEU A 174 0.63 24.64 2.97
N ILE A 175 1.53 24.46 1.99
CA ILE A 175 2.67 23.54 2.12
C ILE A 175 3.63 24.00 3.21
N GLU A 176 3.97 25.29 3.27
CA GLU A 176 4.82 25.88 4.32
C GLU A 176 4.22 25.66 5.71
N ILE A 177 2.92 25.97 5.90
CA ILE A 177 2.22 25.76 7.18
C ILE A 177 2.29 24.30 7.62
N MET A 178 2.05 23.35 6.72
CA MET A 178 2.12 21.92 7.03
C MET A 178 3.54 21.46 7.38
N MET A 179 4.57 22.00 6.72
CA MET A 179 5.97 21.62 6.98
C MET A 179 6.57 22.26 8.23
N CYS A 180 5.99 23.35 8.73
CA CYS A 180 6.41 23.97 9.99
C CYS A 180 6.16 23.05 11.21
N ILE A 181 5.16 22.17 11.12
CA ILE A 181 4.83 21.23 12.19
C ILE A 181 5.52 19.89 11.88
N PRO A 182 6.31 19.31 12.80
CA PRO A 182 6.89 17.99 12.57
C PRO A 182 5.77 16.96 12.41
N VAL A 183 5.78 16.26 11.27
CA VAL A 183 4.66 15.41 10.81
C VAL A 183 4.25 14.35 11.83
N PHE A 184 5.22 13.81 12.57
CA PHE A 184 4.97 12.83 13.63
C PHE A 184 4.09 13.38 14.75
N PHE A 185 4.38 14.60 15.23
CA PHE A 185 3.57 15.25 16.25
C PHE A 185 2.18 15.59 15.72
N LEU A 186 2.09 16.03 14.45
CA LEU A 186 0.81 16.33 13.81
C LEU A 186 -0.07 15.06 13.73
N ILE A 187 0.49 13.93 13.32
CA ILE A 187 -0.21 12.65 13.22
C ILE A 187 -0.74 12.22 14.60
N ILE A 188 0.10 12.24 15.64
CA ILE A 188 -0.31 11.84 17.00
C ILE A 188 -1.41 12.78 17.53
N ALA A 189 -1.24 14.09 17.36
CA ALA A 189 -2.23 15.07 17.80
C ALA A 189 -3.59 14.82 17.14
N LEU A 190 -3.63 14.60 15.82
CA LEU A 190 -4.87 14.32 15.09
C LEU A 190 -5.50 12.99 15.50
N ILE A 191 -4.70 11.93 15.67
CA ILE A 191 -5.20 10.61 16.09
C ILE A 191 -5.79 10.66 17.50
N ALA A 192 -5.25 11.48 18.40
CA ALA A 192 -5.75 11.61 19.77
C ALA A 192 -7.21 12.11 19.86
N PHE A 193 -7.68 12.85 18.84
CA PHE A 193 -9.06 13.34 18.77
C PHE A 193 -10.00 12.40 18.00
N LEU A 194 -9.49 11.34 17.37
CA LEU A 194 -10.27 10.43 16.55
C LEU A 194 -10.52 9.10 17.28
N PRO A 195 -11.67 8.44 17.06
CA PRO A 195 -11.89 7.10 17.58
C PRO A 195 -10.82 6.10 17.09
N PRO A 196 -10.44 5.10 17.90
CA PRO A 196 -9.47 4.09 17.50
C PRO A 196 -9.93 3.34 16.24
N SER A 197 -9.24 3.58 15.12
CA SER A 197 -9.54 2.94 13.85
C SER A 197 -8.31 2.99 12.95
N ILE A 198 -7.95 1.85 12.37
CA ILE A 198 -6.85 1.75 11.40
C ILE A 198 -7.12 2.67 10.20
N TYR A 199 -8.38 2.81 9.78
CA TYR A 199 -8.77 3.70 8.68
C TYR A 199 -8.50 5.17 9.00
N ASN A 200 -8.73 5.59 10.26
CA ASN A 200 -8.43 6.96 10.70
C ASN A 200 -6.93 7.24 10.60
N ILE A 201 -6.10 6.28 11.01
CA ILE A 201 -4.63 6.39 10.91
C ILE A 201 -4.19 6.52 9.44
N MET A 202 -4.72 5.68 8.55
CA MET A 202 -4.43 5.74 7.11
C MET A 202 -4.76 7.10 6.50
N VAL A 203 -5.95 7.65 6.82
CA VAL A 203 -6.39 8.95 6.33
C VAL A 203 -5.49 10.06 6.87
N VAL A 204 -5.22 10.08 8.18
CA VAL A 204 -4.36 11.09 8.82
C VAL A 204 -2.96 11.11 8.21
N ILE A 205 -2.33 9.94 8.01
CA ILE A 205 -1.01 9.84 7.35
C ILE A 205 -1.12 10.35 5.90
N GLY A 206 -2.16 9.98 5.16
CA GLY A 206 -2.35 10.40 3.78
C GLY A 206 -2.53 11.91 3.61
N ILE A 207 -3.37 12.54 4.43
CA ILE A 207 -3.64 14.00 4.36
C ILE A 207 -2.50 14.86 4.93
N THR A 208 -1.53 14.27 5.62
CA THR A 208 -0.35 14.99 6.12
C THR A 208 0.87 14.77 5.21
N GLY A 209 0.92 13.67 4.46
CA GLY A 209 2.06 13.30 3.62
C GLY A 209 2.11 13.92 2.21
N TRP A 210 1.12 14.72 1.78
CA TRP A 210 0.99 15.16 0.37
C TRP A 210 1.98 16.25 -0.08
N THR A 211 2.56 16.99 0.87
CA THR A 211 3.36 18.20 0.58
C THR A 211 4.57 17.93 -0.30
N GLY A 212 5.25 16.80 -0.12
CA GLY A 212 6.38 16.37 -0.94
C GLY A 212 5.97 16.14 -2.40
N VAL A 213 4.91 15.38 -2.62
CA VAL A 213 4.39 15.08 -3.96
C VAL A 213 3.89 16.36 -4.65
N ALA A 214 3.19 17.24 -3.94
CA ALA A 214 2.74 18.53 -4.50
C ALA A 214 3.89 19.38 -5.03
N ARG A 215 4.99 19.48 -4.28
CA ARG A 215 6.17 20.25 -4.72
C ARG A 215 6.82 19.65 -5.96
N LEU A 216 6.94 18.32 -6.03
CA LEU A 216 7.48 17.63 -7.21
C LEU A 216 6.62 17.88 -8.45
N VAL A 217 5.30 17.66 -8.33
CA VAL A 217 4.35 17.84 -9.44
C VAL A 217 4.33 19.29 -9.90
N ARG A 218 4.33 20.25 -8.97
CA ARG A 218 4.43 21.67 -9.29
C ARG A 218 5.67 21.97 -10.13
N GLY A 219 6.84 21.49 -9.70
CA GLY A 219 8.09 21.70 -10.43
C GLY A 219 8.03 21.18 -11.87
N GLU A 220 7.51 19.97 -12.05
CA GLU A 220 7.31 19.40 -13.39
C GLU A 220 6.29 20.20 -14.22
N PHE A 221 5.19 20.66 -13.61
CA PHE A 221 4.19 21.44 -14.32
C PHE A 221 4.72 22.82 -14.76
N LEU A 222 5.54 23.47 -13.95
CA LEU A 222 6.20 24.73 -14.32
C LEU A 222 7.09 24.54 -15.55
N LYS A 223 7.81 23.42 -15.64
CA LYS A 223 8.65 23.07 -16.79
C LYS A 223 7.81 22.66 -18.02
N LEU A 224 6.86 21.74 -17.84
CA LEU A 224 6.09 21.15 -18.94
C LEU A 224 5.11 22.13 -19.58
N ARG A 225 4.59 23.11 -18.83
CA ARG A 225 3.66 24.10 -19.41
C ARG A 225 4.36 25.01 -20.43
N GLU A 226 5.67 25.18 -20.34
CA GLU A 226 6.49 26.04 -21.22
C GLU A 226 7.05 25.26 -22.42
N ALA A 227 6.89 23.93 -22.45
CA ALA A 227 7.34 23.09 -23.55
C ALA A 227 6.51 23.31 -24.84
N ASP A 228 7.14 23.12 -25.99
CA ASP A 228 6.55 23.36 -27.33
C ASP A 228 5.21 22.66 -27.54
N PHE A 229 5.07 21.40 -27.08
CA PHE A 229 3.82 20.66 -27.22
C PHE A 229 2.67 21.28 -26.41
N ALA A 230 2.96 21.87 -25.25
CA ALA A 230 1.96 22.52 -24.41
C ALA A 230 1.56 23.88 -24.98
N THR A 231 2.53 24.63 -25.51
CA THR A 231 2.29 25.89 -26.20
C THR A 231 1.48 25.68 -27.48
N ALA A 232 1.85 24.69 -28.31
CA ALA A 232 1.08 24.31 -29.50
C ALA A 232 -0.34 23.86 -29.13
N ALA A 233 -0.50 23.07 -28.08
CA ALA A 233 -1.81 22.64 -27.61
C ALA A 233 -2.71 23.85 -27.24
N ARG A 234 -2.18 24.83 -26.50
CA ARG A 234 -2.93 26.06 -26.19
C ARG A 234 -3.22 26.91 -27.42
N ALA A 235 -2.26 27.04 -28.35
CA ALA A 235 -2.45 27.79 -29.60
C ALA A 235 -3.55 27.21 -30.48
N THR A 236 -3.76 25.89 -30.44
CA THR A 236 -4.88 25.21 -31.12
C THR A 236 -6.23 25.35 -30.41
N GLY A 237 -6.31 26.09 -29.29
CA GLY A 237 -7.57 26.34 -28.58
C GLY A 237 -8.03 25.21 -27.66
N LEU A 238 -7.14 24.28 -27.27
CA LEU A 238 -7.47 23.23 -26.32
C LEU A 238 -7.79 23.81 -24.94
N ARG A 239 -8.90 23.33 -24.33
CA ARG A 239 -9.28 23.71 -22.95
C ARG A 239 -8.23 23.27 -21.94
N ASP A 240 -8.01 24.06 -20.90
CA ASP A 240 -7.06 23.79 -19.81
C ASP A 240 -7.14 22.38 -19.24
N ARG A 241 -8.36 21.91 -18.92
CA ARG A 241 -8.55 20.54 -18.40
C ARG A 241 -7.96 19.48 -19.34
N ARG A 242 -8.11 19.64 -20.65
CA ARG A 242 -7.56 18.71 -21.62
C ARG A 242 -6.04 18.84 -21.70
N VAL A 243 -5.50 20.05 -21.66
CA VAL A 243 -4.05 20.30 -21.59
C VAL A 243 -3.44 19.65 -20.35
N ILE A 244 -4.03 19.86 -19.17
CA ILE A 244 -3.59 19.30 -17.89
C ILE A 244 -3.63 17.76 -17.93
N PHE A 245 -4.80 17.15 -18.12
CA PHE A 245 -4.95 15.71 -17.91
C PHE A 245 -4.44 14.85 -19.06
N ARG A 246 -4.42 15.36 -20.29
CA ARG A 246 -4.02 14.59 -21.47
C ARG A 246 -2.59 14.85 -21.91
N HIS A 247 -2.01 16.01 -21.59
CA HIS A 247 -0.68 16.38 -22.06
C HIS A 247 0.31 16.58 -20.91
N LEU A 248 0.02 17.39 -19.89
CA LEU A 248 1.01 17.68 -18.84
C LEU A 248 1.10 16.56 -17.81
N LEU A 249 -0.03 16.15 -17.24
CA LEU A 249 -0.06 15.20 -16.13
C LEU A 249 0.62 13.87 -16.48
N PRO A 250 0.35 13.21 -17.63
CA PRO A 250 1.02 11.96 -17.97
C PRO A 250 2.54 12.07 -18.05
N ASN A 251 3.05 13.25 -18.46
CA ASN A 251 4.49 13.51 -18.52
C ASN A 251 5.10 13.88 -17.15
N ALA A 252 4.30 14.46 -16.25
CA ALA A 252 4.71 14.80 -14.89
C ALA A 252 4.70 13.60 -13.92
N LEU A 253 4.08 12.47 -14.29
CA LEU A 253 3.91 11.32 -13.39
C LEU A 253 5.20 10.54 -13.12
N ALA A 254 6.23 10.64 -13.97
CA ALA A 254 7.46 9.87 -13.81
C ALA A 254 8.12 10.03 -12.43
N PRO A 255 8.44 11.26 -11.95
CA PRO A 255 8.98 11.45 -10.59
C PRO A 255 7.94 11.16 -9.50
N VAL A 256 6.64 11.30 -9.78
CA VAL A 256 5.57 10.99 -8.81
C VAL A 256 5.54 9.50 -8.51
N LEU A 257 5.64 8.64 -9.52
CA LEU A 257 5.66 7.18 -9.34
C LEU A 257 6.88 6.73 -8.53
N VAL A 258 8.03 7.37 -8.76
CA VAL A 258 9.25 7.12 -7.96
C VAL A 258 9.02 7.53 -6.51
N SER A 259 8.53 8.74 -6.27
CA SER A 259 8.21 9.24 -4.93
C SER A 259 7.17 8.37 -4.21
N ALA A 260 6.11 7.94 -4.91
CA ALA A 260 5.10 7.03 -4.39
C ALA A 260 5.70 5.68 -3.98
N THR A 261 6.64 5.15 -4.76
CA THR A 261 7.32 3.88 -4.43
C THR A 261 8.12 4.01 -3.13
N PHE A 262 8.90 5.08 -2.97
CA PHE A 262 9.61 5.36 -1.73
C PHE A 262 8.67 5.67 -0.56
N GLY A 263 7.55 6.34 -0.84
CA GLY A 263 6.51 6.59 0.15
C GLY A 263 5.91 5.30 0.70
N VAL A 264 5.59 4.34 -0.18
CA VAL A 264 5.09 3.02 0.26
C VAL A 264 6.16 2.32 1.07
N ALA A 265 7.40 2.27 0.58
CA ALA A 265 8.51 1.61 1.28
C ALA A 265 8.81 2.22 2.65
N GLY A 266 8.69 3.54 2.81
CA GLY A 266 8.90 4.22 4.09
C GLY A 266 7.72 4.09 5.06
N ALA A 267 6.55 3.68 4.58
CA ALA A 267 5.34 3.53 5.38
C ALA A 267 5.09 2.10 5.86
N ILE A 268 5.80 1.10 5.31
CA ILE A 268 5.61 -0.33 5.60
C ILE A 268 6.72 -0.95 6.45
#